data_AF-A0A2D6XK90-F1
#
_entry.id   AF-A0A2D6XK90-F1
#
_cell.length_a   1.000
_cell.length_b   1.000
_cell.length_c   1.000
_cell.angle_alpha   90.00
_cell.angle_beta   90.00
_cell.angle_gamma   90.00
#
_symmetry.space_group_name_H-M   'P 1'
#
loop_
_entity.id
_entity.type
_entity.pdbx_description
1 polymer ?
#
loop_
_entity_poly.entity_id
_entity_poly.type
_entity_poly.pdbx_seq_one_letter_code
_entity_poly.pdbx_strand_id
1 'polypeptide(L)' 'MAKKGTEVAVSSLPNCQIPECERRAFADAAIPRYGGTWGYVCKSHFNHLDCKLGPGRGQKLIITNPPCFGHALLPRRKQ' A
#
# COMPACT_ATOMS: atom_id res chain seq x y z
N MET A 1 -3.87 8.91 -21.04
CA MET A 1 -4.23 9.79 -19.90
C MET A 1 -3.91 9.06 -18.60
N ALA A 2 -2.78 9.34 -17.95
CA ALA A 2 -2.40 8.67 -16.71
C ALA A 2 -3.23 9.23 -15.55
N LYS A 3 -4.17 8.43 -15.00
CA LYS A 3 -4.98 8.79 -13.82
C LYS A 3 -4.07 8.86 -12.59
N LYS A 4 -3.41 10.00 -12.37
CA LYS A 4 -2.59 10.28 -11.19
C LYS A 4 -3.52 10.41 -9.96
N GLY A 5 -3.34 9.57 -8.94
CA GLY A 5 -3.77 9.91 -7.58
C GLY A 5 -4.33 8.79 -6.69
N THR A 6 -4.64 7.61 -7.23
CA THR A 6 -5.27 6.52 -6.44
C THR A 6 -4.32 5.41 -6.01
N GLU A 7 -3.03 5.56 -6.29
CA GLU A 7 -2.01 4.54 -6.03
C GLU A 7 -0.81 5.18 -5.33
N VAL A 8 -0.36 4.57 -4.23
CA VAL A 8 0.77 5.00 -3.42
C VAL A 8 1.81 3.89 -3.40
N ALA A 9 3.03 4.26 -3.75
CA ALA A 9 4.20 3.41 -3.72
C ALA A 9 4.71 3.26 -2.27
N VAL A 10 4.86 2.02 -1.81
CA VAL A 10 5.39 1.70 -0.48
C VAL A 10 6.53 0.68 -0.58
N SER A 11 7.47 0.74 0.36
CA SER A 11 8.58 -0.22 0.46
C SER A 11 8.13 -1.57 1.02
N SER A 12 7.08 -1.58 1.85
CA SER A 12 6.49 -2.80 2.41
C SER A 12 5.00 -2.60 2.67
N LEU A 13 4.22 -3.67 2.56
CA LEU A 13 2.79 -3.61 2.86
C LEU A 13 2.57 -3.74 4.38
N PRO A 14 1.92 -2.77 5.03
CA PRO A 14 1.51 -2.91 6.41
C PRO A 14 0.48 -4.03 6.55
N ASN A 15 0.21 -4.46 7.78
CA ASN A 15 -0.87 -5.41 8.05
C ASN A 15 -2.22 -4.69 8.02
N CYS A 16 -3.28 -5.46 7.77
CA CYS A 16 -4.65 -4.99 7.93
C CYS A 16 -4.87 -4.57 9.39
N GLN A 17 -5.43 -3.38 9.62
CA GLN A 17 -5.75 -2.87 10.95
C GLN A 17 -7.12 -3.32 11.47
N ILE A 18 -7.80 -4.22 10.74
CA ILE A 18 -9.04 -4.82 11.20
C ILE A 18 -8.67 -5.87 12.26
N PRO A 19 -9.34 -5.88 13.43
CA PRO A 19 -9.10 -6.88 14.47
C PRO A 19 -9.15 -8.30 13.90
N GLU A 20 -8.27 -9.18 14.41
CA GLU A 20 -8.22 -10.59 14.00
C GLU A 20 -7.86 -10.80 12.52
N CYS A 21 -7.22 -9.80 11.88
CA CYS A 21 -6.75 -9.91 10.50
C CYS A 21 -5.24 -9.77 10.37
N GLU A 22 -4.58 -10.85 10.01
CA GLU A 22 -3.11 -10.88 9.79
C GLU A 22 -2.71 -10.69 8.32
N ARG A 23 -3.68 -10.39 7.45
CA ARG A 23 -3.44 -10.24 6.00
C ARG A 23 -2.77 -8.90 5.71
N ARG A 24 -1.98 -8.86 4.63
CA ARG A 24 -1.36 -7.62 4.14
C ARG A 24 -2.41 -6.64 3.64
N ALA A 25 -2.20 -5.36 3.95
CA ALA A 25 -3.01 -4.27 3.48
C ALA A 25 -2.91 -4.14 1.96
N PHE A 26 -4.06 -3.90 1.35
CA PHE A 26 -4.20 -3.65 -0.08
C PHE A 26 -4.31 -2.15 -0.36
N ALA A 27 -4.96 -1.42 0.54
CA ALA A 27 -5.19 0.01 0.43
C ALA A 27 -5.15 0.66 1.81
N ASP A 28 -4.79 1.94 1.83
CA ASP A 28 -5.16 2.86 2.90
C ASP A 28 -6.49 3.51 2.49
N ALA A 29 -7.52 3.38 3.32
CA ALA A 29 -8.85 3.87 2.97
C ALA A 29 -9.61 4.36 4.21
N ALA A 30 -10.47 5.35 3.99
CA ALA A 30 -11.52 5.71 4.93
C ALA A 30 -12.54 4.57 4.98
N ILE A 31 -12.77 4.02 6.17
CA ILE A 31 -13.66 2.88 6.38
C ILE A 31 -15.05 3.41 6.77
N PRO A 32 -16.05 3.39 5.86
CA PRO A 32 -17.34 4.03 6.11
C PRO A 32 -18.06 3.45 7.31
N ARG A 33 -17.95 2.12 7.51
CA ARG A 33 -18.58 1.41 8.64
C ARG A 33 -18.02 1.77 10.01
N TYR A 34 -16.85 2.40 10.08
CA TYR A 34 -16.26 2.92 11.33
C TYR A 34 -16.26 4.45 11.35
N GLY A 35 -17.34 5.07 10.85
CA GLY A 35 -17.48 6.53 10.86
C GLY A 35 -16.50 7.27 9.95
N GLY A 36 -15.97 6.60 8.92
CA GLY A 36 -14.97 7.18 8.02
C GLY A 36 -13.56 7.21 8.59
N THR A 37 -13.28 6.44 9.65
CA THR A 37 -11.92 6.29 10.20
C THR A 37 -10.97 5.77 9.12
N TRP A 38 -9.81 6.42 8.99
CA TRP A 38 -8.75 5.99 8.08
C TRP A 38 -8.00 4.79 8.62
N GLY A 39 -7.65 3.86 7.74
CA GLY A 39 -6.81 2.74 8.10
C GLY A 39 -6.43 1.83 6.94
N TYR A 40 -5.41 1.02 7.20
CA TYR A 40 -4.92 0.01 6.29
C TYR A 40 -5.84 -1.21 6.27
N VAL A 41 -6.39 -1.54 5.10
CA VAL A 41 -7.32 -2.65 4.94
C VAL A 41 -6.84 -3.61 3.86
N CYS A 42 -6.95 -4.92 4.13
CA CYS A 42 -6.71 -5.95 3.12
C CYS A 42 -7.84 -5.95 2.08
N LYS A 43 -7.59 -6.55 0.91
CA LYS A 43 -8.54 -6.55 -0.24
C LYS A 43 -9.94 -7.06 0.13
N SER A 44 -10.00 -8.08 0.97
CA SER A 44 -11.27 -8.68 1.39
C SER A 44 -12.06 -7.74 2.32
N HIS A 45 -11.41 -7.09 3.29
CA HIS A 45 -12.07 -6.10 4.14
C HIS A 45 -12.41 -4.82 3.37
N PHE A 46 -11.56 -4.41 2.44
CA PHE A 46 -11.86 -3.31 1.53
C PHE A 46 -13.18 -3.52 0.80
N ASN A 47 -13.41 -4.72 0.25
CA ASN A 47 -14.66 -5.06 -0.43
C ASN A 47 -15.84 -5.22 0.55
N HIS A 48 -15.64 -5.89 1.69
CA HIS A 48 -16.72 -6.16 2.65
C HIS A 48 -17.20 -4.88 3.36
N LEU A 49 -16.29 -3.92 3.60
CA LEU A 49 -16.60 -2.65 4.26
C LEU A 49 -17.01 -1.54 3.27
N ASP A 50 -17.16 -1.89 1.99
CA ASP A 50 -17.49 -1.00 0.87
C ASP A 50 -16.55 0.21 0.73
N CYS A 51 -15.27 0.03 1.06
CA CYS A 51 -14.26 1.08 0.89
C CYS A 51 -14.10 1.45 -0.59
N LYS A 52 -13.71 2.70 -0.87
CA LYS A 52 -13.53 3.21 -2.25
C LYS A 52 -12.15 3.83 -2.42
N LEU A 53 -11.57 3.65 -3.60
CA LEU A 53 -10.38 4.38 -4.02
C LEU A 53 -10.80 5.72 -4.64
N GLY A 54 -10.00 6.76 -4.38
CA GLY A 54 -10.26 8.09 -4.89
C GLY A 54 -9.72 9.19 -3.97
N PRO A 55 -9.64 10.43 -4.47
CA PRO A 55 -9.28 11.59 -3.66
C PRO A 55 -10.19 11.68 -2.42
N GLY A 56 -9.60 11.76 -1.23
CA GLY A 56 -10.33 11.82 0.04
C GLY A 56 -11.08 10.54 0.44
N ARG A 57 -10.87 9.41 -0.27
CA ARG A 57 -11.52 8.12 0.04
C ARG A 57 -10.53 7.01 0.35
N GLY A 58 -9.51 6.87 -0.49
CA GLY A 58 -8.51 5.83 -0.30
C GLY A 58 -7.54 5.69 -1.46
N GLN A 59 -6.38 5.11 -1.17
CA GLN A 59 -5.30 4.90 -2.11
C GLN A 59 -4.79 3.45 -2.00
N LYS A 60 -4.62 2.82 -3.16
CA LYS A 60 -4.10 1.46 -3.27
C LYS A 60 -2.60 1.47 -3.02
N LEU A 61 -2.15 0.54 -2.18
CA LEU A 61 -0.73 0.37 -1.89
C LEU A 61 -0.09 -0.51 -2.97
N ILE A 62 1.00 -0.04 -3.55
CA ILE A 62 1.80 -0.78 -4.50
C ILE A 62 3.18 -0.95 -3.89
N ILE A 63 3.63 -2.21 -3.78
CA ILE A 63 5.03 -2.46 -3.43
C ILE A 63 5.87 -1.98 -4.61
N THR A 64 6.57 -0.88 -4.41
CA THR A 64 7.72 -0.55 -5.23
C THR A 64 8.92 -0.93 -4.40
N ASN A 65 9.48 -2.10 -4.67
CA ASN A 65 10.82 -2.37 -4.17
C ASN A 65 11.72 -1.32 -4.86
N PRO A 66 12.31 -0.33 -4.17
CA PRO A 66 13.42 0.35 -4.80
C PRO A 66 14.43 -0.76 -5.13
N PRO A 67 14.98 -0.82 -6.36
CA PRO A 67 16.12 -1.68 -6.56
C PRO A 67 17.12 -1.31 -5.48
N CYS A 68 17.54 -2.29 -4.68
CA CYS A 68 18.69 -2.15 -3.80
C CYS A 68 19.91 -1.85 -4.69
N PHE A 69 20.11 -0.60 -5.10
CA PHE A 69 21.41 -0.10 -5.53
C PHE A 69 22.23 0.15 -4.25
N GLY A 70 22.56 -0.95 -3.59
CA GLY A 70 23.33 -0.99 -2.34
C GLY A 70 24.32 -2.14 -2.28
N HIS A 71 24.53 -2.87 -3.39
CA HIS A 71 25.72 -3.70 -3.57
C HIS A 71 26.07 -3.83 -5.06
N ALA A 72 26.29 -2.70 -5.72
CA ALA A 72 27.22 -2.69 -6.84
C ALA A 72 28.62 -2.86 -6.23
N LEU A 73 29.07 -4.10 -6.07
CA LEU A 73 30.49 -4.39 -6.03
C LEU A 73 31.05 -3.90 -7.37
N LEU A 74 31.56 -2.67 -7.37
CA LEU A 74 32.41 -2.13 -8.42
C LEU A 74 33.45 -3.21 -8.79
N PRO A 75 33.69 -3.49 -10.08
CA PRO A 75 34.82 -4.33 -10.43
C PRO A 75 36.09 -3.61 -9.96
N ARG A 76 36.78 -4.19 -8.97
CA ARG A 76 38.15 -3.75 -8.66
C ARG A 76 39.00 -4.03 -9.91
N ARG A 77 39.21 -2.99 -10.72
CA ARG A 77 40.41 -2.89 -11.55
C ARG A 77 41.60 -3.07 -10.62
N LYS A 78 42.35 -4.15 -10.81
CA LYS A 78 43.78 -4.16 -10.50
C LYS A 78 44.52 -4.33 -11.83
N GLN A 79 45.58 -3.54 -11.90
CA GLN A 79 46.55 -3.38 -12.97
C GLN A 79 47.17 -4.71 -13.41
#